data_AF-A0A6A5YSM3-F1
#
_entry.id   AF-A0A6A5YSM3-F1
#
_cell.length_a   1.000
_cell.length_b   1.000
_cell.length_c   1.000
_cell.angle_alpha   90.00
_cell.angle_beta   90.00
_cell.angle_gamma   90.00
#
_symmetry.space_group_name_H-M   'P 1'
#
loop_
_entity.id
_entity.type
_entity.pdbx_description
1 polymer ?
#
loop_
_entity_poly.entity_id
_entity_poly.type
_entity_poly.pdbx_seq_one_letter_code
_entity_poly.pdbx_strand_id
1 'polypeptide(L)'
;MDHYYSATAVTIDFLARLPQARRMRMRKLVLVEDRKGVAYPECHARGLIPYMVENKALRVDIHVGFWTSLVPSVWPLPNLGCNGLNGFLVQFADWIDETAHLTSSGIPSTSLRFLLDGQGTESSELWHKIKYAAGLQEAMACSRYGSGAVPVNLSELDIDMGLDIQPPPLPADKEALIRDQRLQLPSDLPPSFYPTVRQIIKGTGNIHFIGDPGDVWDREQLIAARQDWTFHDYWFEWKRTINTKLVTLPAGGVSAYLKLYRLEARDASGRLWDDVECGRITGWPDYLAPDP
;
A
#
# COMPACT_ATOMS: atom_id res chain seq x y z
N MET A 1 -19.05 14.54 -1.35
CA MET A 1 -18.25 13.43 -0.80
C MET A 1 -17.85 13.86 0.60
N ASP A 2 -18.20 13.08 1.62
CA ASP A 2 -17.78 13.38 3.00
C ASP A 2 -16.27 13.15 3.11
N HIS A 3 -15.58 14.13 3.69
CA HIS A 3 -14.13 14.11 3.87
C HIS A 3 -13.83 13.70 5.31
N TYR A 4 -13.09 12.60 5.50
CA TYR A 4 -12.69 12.13 6.81
C TYR A 4 -11.27 12.61 7.14
N TYR A 5 -11.12 13.32 8.25
CA TYR A 5 -9.81 13.60 8.82
C TYR A 5 -9.24 12.32 9.43
N SER A 6 -7.94 12.09 9.24
CA SER A 6 -7.27 10.97 9.88
C SER A 6 -7.29 11.15 11.41
N ALA A 7 -7.36 10.05 12.16
CA ALA A 7 -7.33 10.07 13.62
C ALA A 7 -6.06 10.76 14.14
N THR A 8 -4.96 10.60 13.41
CA THR A 8 -3.69 11.27 13.66
C THR A 8 -3.79 12.80 13.58
N ALA A 9 -4.42 13.34 12.54
CA ALA A 9 -4.59 14.78 12.38
C ALA A 9 -5.44 15.40 13.51
N VAL A 10 -6.56 14.74 13.85
CA VAL A 10 -7.42 15.16 14.96
C VAL A 10 -6.67 15.14 16.30
N THR A 11 -5.83 14.12 16.51
CA THR A 11 -5.01 14.00 17.72
C THR A 11 -3.99 15.14 17.83
N ILE A 12 -3.37 15.54 16.71
CA ILE A 12 -2.40 16.64 16.70
C ILE A 12 -3.06 17.96 17.15
N ASP A 13 -4.25 18.27 16.61
CA ASP A 13 -5.02 19.45 17.04
C ASP A 13 -5.43 19.37 18.52
N PHE A 14 -5.85 18.19 18.99
CA PHE A 14 -6.15 17.98 20.41
C PHE A 14 -4.92 18.23 21.30
N LEU A 15 -3.77 17.67 20.95
CA LEU A 15 -2.53 17.85 21.71
C LEU A 15 -2.08 19.32 21.70
N ALA A 16 -2.24 20.03 20.58
CA ALA A 16 -1.89 21.46 20.48
C ALA A 16 -2.66 22.34 21.48
N ARG A 17 -3.89 21.94 21.83
CA ARG A 17 -4.75 22.66 22.78
C ARG A 17 -4.50 22.29 24.25
N LEU A 18 -3.69 21.26 24.51
CA LEU A 18 -3.38 20.84 25.88
C LEU A 18 -2.17 21.59 26.46
N PRO A 19 -2.25 22.06 27.72
CA PRO A 19 -1.08 22.56 28.42
C PRO A 19 0.03 21.52 28.47
N GLN A 20 1.29 21.96 28.32
CA GLN A 20 2.47 21.10 28.36
C GLN A 20 2.50 20.17 29.58
N ALA A 21 2.13 20.65 30.76
CA ALA A 21 2.08 19.84 31.98
C ALA A 21 1.16 18.62 31.87
N ARG A 22 0.08 18.69 31.08
CA ARG A 22 -0.80 17.55 30.79
C ARG A 22 -0.17 16.62 29.76
N ARG A 23 0.37 17.17 28.66
CA ARG A 23 1.07 16.39 27.63
C ARG A 23 2.22 15.56 28.21
N MET A 24 2.99 16.12 29.15
CA MET A 24 4.09 15.44 29.86
C MET A 24 3.65 14.30 30.78
N ARG A 25 2.36 14.22 31.14
CA ARG A 25 1.81 13.11 31.94
C ARG A 25 1.22 11.98 31.08
N MET A 26 1.03 12.22 29.79
CA MET A 26 0.55 11.20 28.86
C MET A 26 1.63 10.13 28.67
N ARG A 27 1.21 8.86 28.56
CA ARG A 27 2.12 7.72 28.40
C ARG A 27 1.82 6.91 27.15
N LYS A 28 0.54 6.85 26.76
CA LYS A 28 0.10 6.08 25.61
C LYS A 28 -0.98 6.82 24.84
N LEU A 29 -0.85 6.82 23.52
CA LEU A 29 -1.88 7.17 22.56
C LEU A 29 -2.13 5.96 21.67
N VAL A 30 -3.40 5.66 21.42
CA VAL A 30 -3.84 4.62 20.49
C VAL A 30 -4.71 5.30 19.47
N LEU A 31 -4.22 5.38 18.24
CA LEU A 31 -4.87 6.04 17.12
C LEU A 31 -5.38 4.95 16.18
N VAL A 32 -6.66 4.97 15.84
CA VAL A 32 -7.25 3.95 14.97
C VAL A 32 -7.68 4.63 13.68
N GLU A 33 -6.95 4.36 12.60
CA GLU A 33 -7.28 4.83 11.25
C GLU A 33 -8.28 3.85 10.61
N ASP A 34 -9.49 3.82 11.18
CA ASP A 34 -10.61 2.93 10.78
C ASP A 34 -11.26 3.29 9.44
N ARG A 35 -10.88 4.44 8.89
CA ARG A 35 -11.23 4.90 7.55
C ARG A 35 -10.02 5.54 6.88
N LYS A 36 -9.94 5.44 5.57
CA LYS A 36 -9.03 6.21 4.74
C LYS A 36 -9.23 7.71 4.99
N GLY A 37 -8.20 8.36 5.52
CA GLY A 37 -8.12 9.81 5.63
C GLY A 37 -7.94 10.47 4.26
N VAL A 38 -8.34 11.73 4.16
CA VAL A 38 -8.09 12.56 2.97
C VAL A 38 -6.58 12.85 2.82
N ALA A 39 -6.15 13.07 1.58
CA ALA A 39 -4.78 13.37 1.18
C ALA A 39 -3.81 12.20 1.42
N TYR A 40 -2.74 12.43 2.19
CA TYR A 40 -1.58 11.56 2.39
C TYR A 40 -1.50 11.16 3.87
N PRO A 41 -2.41 10.29 4.36
CA PRO A 41 -2.54 9.99 5.79
C PRO A 41 -1.26 9.40 6.41
N GLU A 42 -0.40 8.77 5.62
CA GLU A 42 0.90 8.27 6.04
C GLU A 42 1.77 9.38 6.66
N CYS A 43 1.82 10.56 6.02
CA CYS A 43 2.71 11.64 6.48
C CYS A 43 2.19 12.37 7.72
N HIS A 44 0.93 12.16 8.12
CA HIS A 44 0.34 12.86 9.26
C HIS A 44 1.08 12.54 10.57
N ALA A 45 1.69 11.36 10.69
CA ALA A 45 2.46 10.96 11.86
C ALA A 45 3.66 11.89 12.12
N ARG A 46 4.17 12.63 11.12
CA ARG A 46 5.20 13.66 11.29
C ARG A 46 4.78 14.73 12.30
N GLY A 47 3.49 15.10 12.30
CA GLY A 47 2.96 16.10 13.23
C GLY A 47 2.98 15.67 14.70
N LEU A 48 3.19 14.37 14.98
CA LEU A 48 3.35 13.84 16.34
C LEU A 48 4.78 13.98 16.87
N ILE A 49 5.77 14.21 16.01
CA ILE A 49 7.20 14.27 16.39
C ILE A 49 7.46 15.26 17.53
N PRO A 50 6.98 16.52 17.51
CA PRO A 50 7.27 17.47 18.57
C PRO A 50 6.82 16.99 19.96
N TYR A 51 5.70 16.27 20.01
CA TYR A 51 5.13 15.74 21.26
C TYR A 51 5.91 14.53 21.79
N MET A 52 6.41 13.67 20.89
CA MET A 52 7.28 12.55 21.26
C MET A 52 8.69 13.00 21.65
N VAL A 53 9.16 14.12 21.08
CA VAL A 53 10.42 14.75 21.49
C VAL A 53 10.28 15.42 22.85
N GLU A 54 9.20 16.16 23.08
CA GLU A 54 8.88 16.80 24.36
C GLU A 54 8.72 15.76 25.49
N ASN A 55 7.96 14.70 25.24
CA ASN A 55 7.70 13.65 26.21
C ASN A 55 8.27 12.31 25.71
N LYS A 56 9.53 12.02 26.05
CA LYS A 56 10.22 10.78 25.68
C LYS A 56 9.59 9.49 26.24
N ALA A 57 8.69 9.61 27.23
CA ALA A 57 7.92 8.49 27.78
C ALA A 57 6.60 8.25 27.03
N LEU A 58 6.24 9.12 26.07
CA LEU A 58 5.06 8.94 25.23
C LEU A 58 5.28 7.82 24.22
N ARG A 59 4.29 6.92 24.16
CA ARG A 59 4.16 5.84 23.18
C ARG A 59 2.93 6.09 22.33
N VAL A 60 3.06 5.99 21.02
CA VAL A 60 1.97 6.13 20.07
C VAL A 60 1.86 4.85 19.27
N ASP A 61 0.69 4.22 19.34
CA ASP A 61 0.33 3.09 18.50
C ASP A 61 -0.68 3.59 17.46
N ILE A 62 -0.34 3.48 16.17
CA ILE A 62 -1.23 3.84 15.05
C ILE A 62 -1.70 2.55 14.40
N HIS A 63 -2.97 2.21 14.56
CA HIS A 63 -3.60 1.07 13.92
C HIS A 63 -4.01 1.44 12.50
N VAL A 64 -3.51 0.68 11.54
CA VAL A 64 -3.84 0.80 10.11
C VAL A 64 -4.34 -0.54 9.61
N GLY A 65 -5.33 -0.53 8.73
CA GLY A 65 -5.88 -1.75 8.15
C GLY A 65 -5.71 -1.78 6.64
N PHE A 66 -5.59 -2.99 6.08
CA PHE A 66 -5.60 -3.15 4.62
C PHE A 66 -6.87 -2.56 4.01
N TRP A 67 -8.01 -2.91 4.58
CA TRP A 67 -9.34 -2.54 4.08
C TRP A 67 -9.85 -1.19 4.61
N THR A 68 -9.04 -0.46 5.37
CA THR A 68 -9.40 0.85 5.93
C THR A 68 -8.44 1.93 5.45
N SER A 69 -7.18 1.85 5.84
CA SER A 69 -6.17 2.90 5.62
C SER A 69 -5.39 2.69 4.32
N LEU A 70 -5.10 1.43 3.96
CA LEU A 70 -4.29 1.08 2.77
C LEU A 70 -5.10 0.87 1.50
N VAL A 71 -6.42 0.95 1.57
CA VAL A 71 -7.29 0.88 0.39
C VAL A 71 -6.94 2.00 -0.60
N PRO A 72 -6.90 1.75 -1.92
CA PRO A 72 -6.54 2.79 -2.90
C PRO A 72 -7.49 4.01 -2.88
N SER A 73 -6.96 5.23 -3.07
CA SER A 73 -7.78 6.47 -3.00
C SER A 73 -8.90 6.58 -4.04
N VAL A 74 -8.80 5.85 -5.15
CA VAL A 74 -9.82 5.78 -6.23
C VAL A 74 -10.77 4.59 -6.07
N TRP A 75 -10.74 3.93 -4.90
CA TRP A 75 -11.68 2.88 -4.54
C TRP A 75 -13.04 3.46 -4.13
N PRO A 76 -14.18 2.87 -4.55
CA PRO A 76 -14.36 1.81 -5.53
C PRO A 76 -14.96 2.40 -6.81
N LEU A 77 -14.14 2.72 -7.78
CA LEU A 77 -14.61 2.96 -9.14
C LEU A 77 -14.36 1.68 -9.96
N PRO A 78 -15.39 0.85 -10.21
CA PRO A 78 -15.26 -0.45 -10.88
C PRO A 78 -14.59 -0.38 -12.26
N ASN A 79 -14.69 0.78 -12.92
CA ASN A 79 -14.22 1.00 -14.28
C ASN A 79 -12.75 1.42 -14.38
N LEU A 80 -12.03 1.54 -13.26
CA LEU A 80 -10.66 2.07 -13.23
C LEU A 80 -9.59 1.04 -12.86
N GLY A 81 -9.89 -0.27 -12.89
CA GLY A 81 -8.89 -1.31 -12.59
C GLY A 81 -8.33 -1.27 -11.15
N CYS A 82 -8.95 -0.50 -10.25
CA CYS A 82 -8.47 -0.20 -8.90
C CYS A 82 -8.52 -1.39 -7.93
N ASN A 83 -9.11 -2.51 -8.38
CA ASN A 83 -9.22 -3.77 -7.65
C ASN A 83 -7.95 -4.63 -7.70
N GLY A 84 -6.91 -4.13 -8.37
CA GLY A 84 -5.62 -4.78 -8.46
C GLY A 84 -4.80 -4.64 -7.18
N LEU A 85 -4.00 -5.67 -6.90
CA LEU A 85 -2.98 -5.67 -5.85
C LEU A 85 -2.04 -4.45 -5.94
N ASN A 86 -1.79 -3.93 -7.14
CA ASN A 86 -0.93 -2.78 -7.36
C ASN A 86 -1.34 -1.56 -6.51
N GLY A 87 -2.64 -1.26 -6.43
CA GLY A 87 -3.12 -0.13 -5.65
C GLY A 87 -2.77 -0.24 -4.16
N PHE A 88 -2.87 -1.45 -3.60
CA PHE A 88 -2.47 -1.72 -2.22
C PHE A 88 -0.96 -1.65 -2.02
N LEU A 89 -0.18 -2.12 -2.99
CA LEU A 89 1.28 -2.03 -2.94
C LEU A 89 1.76 -0.58 -2.97
N VAL A 90 1.19 0.28 -3.81
CA VAL A 90 1.54 1.71 -3.83
C VAL A 90 1.27 2.33 -2.47
N GLN A 91 0.06 2.14 -1.92
CA GLN A 91 -0.28 2.70 -0.62
C GLN A 91 0.64 2.15 0.48
N PHE A 92 0.91 0.86 0.49
CA PHE A 92 1.76 0.26 1.50
C PHE A 92 3.23 0.67 1.38
N ALA A 93 3.73 0.88 0.16
CA ALA A 93 5.05 1.43 -0.10
C ALA A 93 5.18 2.86 0.44
N ASP A 94 4.19 3.73 0.19
CA ASP A 94 4.15 5.10 0.72
C ASP A 94 4.22 5.09 2.27
N TRP A 95 3.48 4.18 2.92
CA TRP A 95 3.56 3.99 4.37
C TRP A 95 4.95 3.49 4.82
N ILE A 96 5.54 2.50 4.15
CA ILE A 96 6.87 1.97 4.51
C ILE A 96 7.93 3.08 4.43
N ASP A 97 7.98 3.84 3.35
CA ASP A 97 8.96 4.93 3.20
C ASP A 97 8.76 6.00 4.28
N GLU A 98 7.52 6.35 4.56
CA GLU A 98 7.22 7.29 5.62
C GLU A 98 7.68 6.78 7.00
N THR A 99 7.43 5.51 7.33
CA THR A 99 7.89 4.93 8.59
C THR A 99 9.42 4.93 8.70
N ALA A 100 10.13 4.70 7.60
CA ALA A 100 11.58 4.77 7.56
C ALA A 100 12.07 6.19 7.85
N HIS A 101 11.45 7.20 7.23
CA HIS A 101 11.76 8.61 7.49
C HIS A 101 11.48 9.02 8.95
N LEU A 102 10.35 8.61 9.51
CA LEU A 102 9.99 8.91 10.90
C LEU A 102 11.00 8.33 11.90
N THR A 103 11.47 7.10 11.63
CA THR A 103 12.48 6.43 12.47
C THR A 103 13.81 7.17 12.47
N SER A 104 14.15 7.86 11.38
CA SER A 104 15.36 8.69 11.27
C SER A 104 15.24 10.08 11.94
N SER A 105 14.05 10.47 12.40
CA SER A 105 13.75 11.84 12.86
C SER A 105 14.08 12.11 14.34
N GLY A 106 14.98 11.35 14.96
CA GLY A 106 15.42 11.55 16.35
C GLY A 106 14.38 11.25 17.43
N ILE A 107 13.27 10.61 17.06
CA ILE A 107 12.33 10.04 18.03
C ILE A 107 12.91 8.75 18.63
N PRO A 108 12.64 8.43 19.92
CA PRO A 108 13.02 7.13 20.44
C PRO A 108 12.37 6.02 19.62
N SER A 109 13.13 4.96 19.30
CA SER A 109 12.64 3.84 18.47
C SER A 109 11.38 3.16 19.03
N THR A 110 11.13 3.29 20.33
CA THR A 110 9.96 2.73 21.02
C THR A 110 8.77 3.68 21.08
N SER A 111 8.90 4.94 20.64
CA SER A 111 7.86 5.96 20.79
C SER A 111 6.74 5.88 19.76
N LEU A 112 6.98 5.30 18.59
CA LEU A 112 5.99 5.20 17.53
C LEU A 112 5.95 3.78 16.98
N ARG A 113 4.75 3.21 16.88
CA ARG A 113 4.50 1.92 16.26
C ARG A 113 3.31 2.00 15.33
N PHE A 114 3.42 1.35 14.19
CA PHE A 114 2.32 1.10 13.28
C PHE A 114 1.86 -0.34 13.47
N LEU A 115 0.57 -0.52 13.68
CA LEU A 115 -0.03 -1.83 13.90
C LEU A 115 -0.89 -2.13 12.68
N LEU A 116 -0.37 -2.97 11.80
CA LEU A 116 -1.02 -3.37 10.56
C LEU A 116 -1.99 -4.52 10.84
N ASP A 117 -3.27 -4.25 10.67
CA ASP A 117 -4.32 -5.24 10.88
C ASP A 117 -4.33 -6.29 9.75
N GLY A 118 -3.89 -7.49 10.11
CA GLY A 118 -3.87 -8.68 9.27
C GLY A 118 -4.96 -9.67 9.62
N GLN A 119 -5.89 -9.33 10.52
CA GLN A 119 -6.97 -10.22 10.90
C GLN A 119 -7.99 -10.33 9.77
N GLY A 120 -8.59 -11.52 9.63
CA GLY A 120 -9.50 -11.85 8.55
C GLY A 120 -8.82 -12.57 7.38
N THR A 121 -9.60 -13.39 6.69
CA THR A 121 -9.13 -14.25 5.60
C THR A 121 -8.61 -13.41 4.42
N GLU A 122 -9.29 -12.32 4.10
CA GLU A 122 -8.99 -11.45 2.96
C GLU A 122 -7.74 -10.61 3.21
N SER A 123 -7.57 -10.10 4.44
CA SER A 123 -6.34 -9.42 4.89
C SER A 123 -5.13 -10.37 4.82
N SER A 124 -5.30 -11.61 5.28
CA SER A 124 -4.25 -12.62 5.21
C SER A 124 -3.90 -12.97 3.76
N GLU A 125 -4.89 -13.14 2.88
CA GLU A 125 -4.64 -13.41 1.46
C GLU A 125 -3.87 -12.26 0.79
N LEU A 126 -4.29 -11.02 1.04
CA LEU A 126 -3.61 -9.83 0.54
C LEU A 126 -2.16 -9.76 1.06
N TRP A 127 -1.95 -10.04 2.35
CA TRP A 127 -0.63 -10.09 2.93
C TRP A 127 0.29 -11.13 2.26
N HIS A 128 -0.22 -12.32 1.93
CA HIS A 128 0.55 -13.32 1.17
C HIS A 128 1.01 -12.80 -0.19
N LYS A 129 0.16 -12.04 -0.90
CA LYS A 129 0.53 -11.44 -2.18
C LYS A 129 1.56 -10.32 -2.01
N ILE A 130 1.46 -9.52 -0.95
CA ILE A 130 2.46 -8.50 -0.59
C ILE A 130 3.82 -9.15 -0.28
N LYS A 131 3.84 -10.24 0.48
CA LYS A 131 5.07 -11.03 0.74
C LYS A 131 5.68 -11.54 -0.57
N TYR A 132 4.85 -12.02 -1.49
CA TYR A 132 5.32 -12.45 -2.81
C TYR A 132 5.95 -11.30 -3.61
N ALA A 133 5.33 -10.12 -3.62
CA ALA A 133 5.87 -8.93 -4.25
C ALA A 133 7.23 -8.52 -3.65
N ALA A 134 7.35 -8.54 -2.32
CA ALA A 134 8.60 -8.28 -1.62
C ALA A 134 9.70 -9.31 -1.96
N GLY A 135 9.34 -10.59 -2.07
CA GLY A 135 10.25 -11.65 -2.49
C GLY A 135 10.74 -11.48 -3.93
N LEU A 136 9.88 -11.07 -4.85
CA LEU A 136 10.28 -10.73 -6.23
C LEU A 136 11.23 -9.53 -6.27
N GLN A 137 10.96 -8.49 -5.49
CA GLN A 137 11.85 -7.33 -5.40
C GLN A 137 13.23 -7.73 -4.89
N GLU A 138 13.30 -8.53 -3.83
CA GLU A 138 14.58 -9.01 -3.27
C GLU A 138 15.33 -9.90 -4.27
N ALA A 139 14.63 -10.81 -4.96
CA ALA A 139 15.24 -11.66 -5.98
C ALA A 139 15.82 -10.83 -7.13
N MET A 140 15.07 -9.83 -7.62
CA MET A 140 15.54 -8.91 -8.66
C MET A 140 16.76 -8.10 -8.18
N ALA A 141 16.72 -7.57 -6.96
CA ALA A 141 17.83 -6.82 -6.36
C ALA A 141 19.10 -7.67 -6.15
N CYS A 142 18.96 -8.98 -5.94
CA CYS A 142 20.07 -9.91 -5.79
C CYS A 142 20.51 -10.56 -7.11
N SER A 143 19.77 -10.36 -8.20
CA SER A 143 20.12 -10.87 -9.53
C SER A 143 21.30 -10.08 -10.13
N ARG A 144 21.84 -10.57 -11.26
CA ARG A 144 22.91 -9.89 -12.01
C ARG A 144 22.57 -8.45 -12.40
N TYR A 145 21.28 -8.11 -12.48
CA TYR A 145 20.80 -6.76 -12.77
C TYR A 145 20.90 -5.82 -11.56
N GLY A 146 20.68 -6.32 -10.34
CA GLY A 146 20.79 -5.51 -9.12
C GLY A 146 22.23 -5.21 -8.71
N SER A 147 23.20 -6.04 -9.14
CA SER A 147 24.62 -5.83 -8.86
C SER A 147 25.32 -4.84 -9.80
N GLY A 148 24.60 -4.21 -10.73
CA GLY A 148 25.18 -3.28 -11.72
C GLY A 148 26.09 -3.96 -12.76
N ALA A 149 26.02 -5.28 -12.90
CA ALA A 149 26.92 -6.06 -13.75
C ALA A 149 26.50 -6.06 -15.24
N VAL A 150 25.26 -5.65 -15.55
CA VAL A 150 24.72 -5.61 -16.92
C VAL A 150 23.98 -4.28 -17.12
N PRO A 151 24.37 -3.45 -18.10
CA PRO A 151 23.59 -2.27 -18.48
C PRO A 151 22.19 -2.69 -18.90
N VAL A 152 21.15 -2.03 -18.37
CA VAL A 152 19.77 -2.23 -18.84
C VAL A 152 19.66 -1.63 -20.23
N ASN A 153 19.59 -2.46 -21.27
CA ASN A 153 19.36 -2.00 -22.62
C ASN A 153 17.85 -1.75 -22.82
N LEU A 154 17.42 -0.51 -22.59
CA LEU A 154 16.00 -0.12 -22.76
C LEU A 154 15.50 -0.28 -24.21
N SER A 155 16.39 -0.34 -25.20
CA SER A 155 15.99 -0.57 -26.60
C SER A 155 15.54 -2.00 -26.90
N GLU A 156 15.87 -2.98 -26.04
CA GLU A 156 15.35 -4.36 -26.14
C GLU A 156 13.93 -4.50 -25.57
N LEU A 157 13.47 -3.51 -24.80
CA LEU A 157 12.09 -3.43 -24.27
C LEU A 157 11.10 -2.82 -25.27
N ASP A 158 11.59 -2.24 -26.36
CA ASP A 158 10.81 -1.54 -27.39
C ASP A 158 10.15 -2.49 -28.41
N ILE A 159 10.23 -3.80 -28.17
CA ILE A 159 9.75 -4.82 -29.11
C ILE A 159 8.26 -5.11 -28.84
N ASP A 160 7.40 -4.48 -29.66
CA ASP A 160 6.08 -4.97 -30.10
C ASP A 160 4.90 -4.93 -29.12
N MET A 161 5.05 -4.38 -27.91
CA MET A 161 3.95 -4.34 -26.91
C MET A 161 3.13 -3.04 -26.85
N GLY A 162 3.45 -2.01 -27.64
CA GLY A 162 2.74 -0.72 -27.61
C GLY A 162 2.78 0.00 -26.25
N LEU A 163 3.70 -0.40 -25.37
CA LEU A 163 3.90 0.20 -24.06
C LEU A 163 4.89 1.34 -24.22
N ASP A 164 4.40 2.57 -24.19
CA ASP A 164 5.24 3.76 -24.11
C ASP A 164 5.87 3.79 -22.70
N ILE A 165 6.97 3.05 -22.52
CA ILE A 165 7.79 3.07 -21.29
C ILE A 165 8.58 4.39 -21.29
N GLN A 166 7.88 5.52 -21.17
CA GLN A 166 8.54 6.79 -20.87
C GLN A 166 8.96 6.77 -19.40
N PRO A 167 10.23 7.05 -19.06
CA PRO A 167 10.57 7.40 -17.69
C PRO A 167 9.75 8.66 -17.33
N PRO A 168 8.98 8.65 -16.21
CA PRO A 168 8.05 9.74 -15.95
C PRO A 168 8.81 11.06 -15.77
N PRO A 169 8.47 12.12 -16.53
CA PRO A 169 9.00 13.45 -16.27
C PRO A 169 8.28 13.99 -15.02
N LEU A 170 8.96 14.03 -13.87
CA LEU A 170 8.35 14.57 -12.64
C LEU A 170 8.62 16.07 -12.49
N PRO A 171 7.54 16.83 -12.27
CA PRO A 171 7.41 17.66 -11.07
C PRO A 171 6.34 17.09 -10.12
N ALA A 172 6.59 17.25 -8.82
CA ALA A 172 6.01 16.55 -7.66
C ALA A 172 4.49 16.61 -7.43
N ASP A 173 3.73 17.35 -8.24
CA ASP A 173 2.37 17.77 -7.85
C ASP A 173 1.25 17.03 -8.60
N LYS A 174 1.58 16.08 -9.49
CA LYS A 174 0.60 15.31 -10.29
C LYS A 174 0.66 13.78 -10.15
N GLU A 175 1.39 13.24 -9.17
CA GLU A 175 1.60 11.79 -8.98
C GLU A 175 0.33 10.98 -8.65
N ALA A 176 -0.74 11.62 -8.16
CA ALA A 176 -1.95 10.90 -7.77
C ALA A 176 -2.77 10.34 -8.94
N LEU A 177 -2.62 10.88 -10.16
CA LEU A 177 -3.42 10.52 -11.34
C LEU A 177 -2.70 9.61 -12.34
N ILE A 178 -1.38 9.43 -12.21
CA ILE A 178 -0.60 8.48 -13.04
C ILE A 178 -0.21 7.25 -12.19
N ARG A 179 -1.16 6.76 -11.39
CA ARG A 179 -0.94 5.58 -10.53
C ARG A 179 -0.77 4.29 -11.34
N ASP A 180 -1.37 4.21 -12.53
CA ASP A 180 -1.27 3.02 -13.40
C ASP A 180 0.13 2.80 -13.98
N GLN A 181 1.02 3.81 -13.90
CA GLN A 181 2.43 3.68 -14.27
C GLN A 181 3.36 3.48 -13.07
N ARG A 182 2.91 3.75 -11.82
CA ARG A 182 3.71 3.43 -10.62
C ARG A 182 3.67 1.91 -10.42
N LEU A 183 4.86 1.29 -10.32
CA LEU A 183 5.09 -0.16 -10.10
C LEU A 183 4.83 -1.06 -11.32
N GLN A 184 5.54 -0.81 -12.43
CA GLN A 184 5.61 -1.74 -13.55
C GLN A 184 6.51 -2.96 -13.26
N LEU A 185 7.44 -2.82 -12.31
CA LEU A 185 8.45 -3.81 -11.97
C LEU A 185 8.61 -3.97 -10.46
N PRO A 186 9.19 -5.08 -10.00
CA PRO A 186 9.56 -5.24 -8.60
C PRO A 186 10.48 -4.12 -8.10
N SER A 187 11.41 -3.65 -8.93
CA SER A 187 12.39 -2.61 -8.59
C SER A 187 11.80 -1.21 -8.40
N ASP A 188 10.55 -0.98 -8.82
CA ASP A 188 9.89 0.31 -8.66
C ASP A 188 9.36 0.51 -7.23
N LEU A 189 9.26 -0.57 -6.46
CA LEU A 189 9.04 -0.50 -5.01
C LEU A 189 10.26 0.14 -4.34
N PRO A 190 10.08 0.86 -3.23
CA PRO A 190 11.21 1.51 -2.57
C PRO A 190 12.20 0.47 -2.05
N PRO A 191 13.52 0.78 -2.01
CA PRO A 191 14.54 -0.18 -1.55
C PRO A 191 14.33 -0.67 -0.11
N SER A 192 13.61 0.11 0.69
CA SER A 192 13.20 -0.18 2.07
C SER A 192 12.10 -1.24 2.16
N PHE A 193 11.41 -1.57 1.05
CA PHE A 193 10.19 -2.38 1.05
C PHE A 193 10.42 -3.82 1.50
N TYR A 194 11.17 -4.64 0.74
CA TYR A 194 11.39 -6.03 1.14
C TYR A 194 12.10 -6.20 2.50
N PRO A 195 13.10 -5.36 2.90
CA PRO A 195 13.67 -5.44 4.25
C PRO A 195 12.63 -5.16 5.33
N THR A 196 11.75 -4.17 5.11
CA THR A 196 10.69 -3.82 6.06
C THR A 196 9.66 -4.94 6.18
N VAL A 197 9.23 -5.55 5.07
CA VAL A 197 8.34 -6.72 5.10
C VAL A 197 8.96 -7.87 5.90
N ARG A 198 10.26 -8.14 5.75
CA ARG A 198 10.97 -9.13 6.59
C ARG A 198 10.95 -8.75 8.07
N GLN A 199 11.16 -7.48 8.40
CA GLN A 199 11.11 -7.00 9.78
C GLN A 199 9.70 -7.13 10.39
N ILE A 200 8.64 -6.90 9.60
CA ILE A 200 7.25 -7.10 10.00
C ILE A 200 7.03 -8.56 10.39
N ILE A 201 7.45 -9.50 9.52
CA ILE A 201 7.30 -10.94 9.77
C ILE A 201 8.06 -11.36 11.03
N LYS A 202 9.28 -10.84 11.22
CA LYS A 202 10.12 -11.14 12.39
C LYS A 202 9.71 -10.39 13.67
N GLY A 203 8.81 -9.41 13.56
CA GLY A 203 8.42 -8.54 14.68
C GLY A 203 9.52 -7.61 15.19
N THR A 204 10.51 -7.25 14.36
CA THR A 204 11.69 -6.46 14.77
C THR A 204 11.66 -4.99 14.34
N GLY A 205 10.70 -4.58 13.52
CA GLY A 205 10.57 -3.21 13.01
C GLY A 205 9.54 -2.38 13.78
N ASN A 206 9.30 -1.15 13.31
CA ASN A 206 8.28 -0.25 13.88
C ASN A 206 6.87 -0.52 13.32
N ILE A 207 6.76 -1.32 12.25
CA ILE A 207 5.50 -1.85 11.76
C ILE A 207 5.35 -3.27 12.31
N HIS A 208 4.26 -3.53 13.02
CA HIS A 208 3.92 -4.84 13.57
C HIS A 208 2.64 -5.35 12.93
N PHE A 209 2.65 -6.62 12.54
CA PHE A 209 1.47 -7.29 12.00
C PHE A 209 0.58 -7.80 13.15
N ILE A 210 -0.71 -7.48 13.12
CA ILE A 210 -1.71 -8.07 14.02
C ILE A 210 -2.28 -9.31 13.34
N GLY A 211 -1.94 -10.48 13.85
CA GLY A 211 -2.34 -11.78 13.29
C GLY A 211 -1.13 -12.67 13.09
N ASP A 212 -1.27 -13.70 12.27
CA ASP A 212 -0.16 -14.54 11.85
C ASP A 212 0.47 -13.96 10.57
N PRO A 213 1.69 -13.39 10.62
CA PRO A 213 2.38 -12.92 9.43
C PRO A 213 2.87 -14.07 8.54
N GLY A 214 2.84 -15.32 9.03
CA GLY A 214 3.42 -16.50 8.41
C GLY A 214 4.94 -16.42 8.30
N ASP A 215 5.54 -17.34 7.55
CA ASP A 215 6.99 -17.37 7.40
C ASP A 215 7.51 -16.34 6.40
N VAL A 216 8.78 -16.00 6.56
CA VAL A 216 9.57 -15.28 5.57
C VAL A 216 9.78 -16.20 4.37
N TRP A 217 9.72 -15.66 3.15
CA TRP A 217 10.00 -16.43 1.96
C TRP A 217 11.44 -16.97 1.96
N ASP A 218 11.61 -18.15 1.35
CA ASP A 218 12.92 -18.74 1.12
C ASP A 218 13.69 -17.88 0.10
N ARG A 219 14.65 -17.12 0.63
CA ARG A 219 15.47 -16.19 -0.15
C ARG A 219 16.30 -16.93 -1.18
N GLU A 220 16.98 -17.99 -0.74
CA GLU A 220 17.97 -18.71 -1.53
C GLU A 220 17.27 -19.44 -2.66
N GLN A 221 16.12 -20.06 -2.38
CA GLN A 221 15.28 -20.68 -3.38
C GLN A 221 14.74 -19.66 -4.40
N LEU A 222 14.21 -18.51 -3.96
CA LEU A 222 13.67 -17.51 -4.89
C LEU A 222 14.75 -16.93 -5.81
N ILE A 223 15.94 -16.65 -5.28
CA ILE A 223 17.08 -16.16 -6.05
C ILE A 223 17.56 -17.24 -7.01
N ALA A 224 17.80 -18.46 -6.55
CA ALA A 224 18.29 -19.56 -7.39
C ALA A 224 17.32 -19.86 -8.55
N ALA A 225 16.00 -19.87 -8.28
CA ALA A 225 14.98 -20.10 -9.30
C ALA A 225 14.89 -18.98 -10.36
N ARG A 226 15.51 -17.83 -10.12
CA ARG A 226 15.43 -16.62 -10.96
C ARG A 226 16.80 -16.02 -11.29
N GLN A 227 17.87 -16.78 -11.08
CA GLN A 227 19.24 -16.29 -11.25
C GLN A 227 19.52 -15.87 -12.71
N ASP A 228 18.86 -16.54 -13.66
CA ASP A 228 19.00 -16.35 -15.10
C ASP A 228 17.81 -15.59 -15.71
N TRP A 229 16.88 -15.10 -14.86
CA TRP A 229 15.76 -14.29 -15.34
C TRP A 229 16.26 -12.97 -15.90
N THR A 230 15.78 -12.63 -17.09
CA THR A 230 15.95 -11.33 -17.69
C THR A 230 15.04 -10.29 -17.03
N PHE A 231 15.29 -9.01 -17.33
CA PHE A 231 14.37 -7.95 -16.96
C PHE A 231 12.94 -8.20 -17.48
N HIS A 232 12.81 -8.73 -18.70
CA HIS A 232 11.51 -9.05 -19.30
C HIS A 232 10.78 -10.16 -18.52
N ASP A 233 11.51 -11.16 -18.03
CA ASP A 233 10.92 -12.23 -17.20
C ASP A 233 10.36 -11.67 -15.88
N TYR A 234 11.10 -10.77 -15.22
CA TYR A 234 10.62 -10.08 -14.02
C TYR A 234 9.39 -9.22 -14.31
N TRP A 235 9.40 -8.46 -15.42
CA TRP A 235 8.26 -7.65 -15.85
C TRP A 235 7.04 -8.51 -16.12
N PHE A 236 7.20 -9.60 -16.87
CA PHE A 236 6.10 -10.49 -17.22
C PHE A 236 5.51 -11.15 -15.97
N GLU A 237 6.37 -11.64 -15.07
CA GLU A 237 5.92 -12.23 -13.81
C GLU A 237 5.20 -11.21 -12.95
N TRP A 238 5.74 -9.99 -12.82
CA TRP A 238 5.11 -8.91 -12.07
C TRP A 238 3.75 -8.55 -12.65
N LYS A 239 3.65 -8.35 -13.97
CA LYS A 239 2.39 -8.06 -14.64
C LYS A 239 1.35 -9.17 -14.42
N ARG A 240 1.77 -10.43 -14.54
CA ARG A 240 0.92 -11.62 -14.39
C ARG A 240 0.46 -11.88 -12.95
N THR A 241 1.30 -11.56 -11.96
CA THR A 241 1.04 -11.92 -10.55
C THR A 241 0.55 -10.76 -9.71
N ILE A 242 0.91 -9.53 -10.07
CA ILE A 242 0.63 -8.31 -9.33
C ILE A 242 -0.39 -7.45 -10.08
N ASN A 243 -0.10 -7.06 -11.32
CA ASN A 243 -0.93 -6.04 -11.99
C ASN A 243 -2.27 -6.60 -12.48
N THR A 244 -2.32 -7.88 -12.84
CA THR A 244 -3.54 -8.53 -13.36
C THR A 244 -4.35 -9.26 -12.29
N LYS A 245 -3.81 -9.45 -11.08
CA LYS A 245 -4.53 -10.18 -10.02
C LYS A 245 -5.42 -9.26 -9.21
N LEU A 246 -6.69 -9.65 -9.15
CA LEU A 246 -7.68 -9.07 -8.25
C LEU A 246 -7.43 -9.54 -6.81
N VAL A 247 -7.75 -8.66 -5.87
CA VAL A 247 -7.80 -9.00 -4.44
C VAL A 247 -9.19 -9.47 -4.06
N THR A 248 -9.27 -10.47 -3.18
CA THR A 248 -10.53 -10.91 -2.59
C THR A 248 -11.05 -9.83 -1.66
N LEU A 249 -12.31 -9.40 -1.84
CA LEU A 249 -12.91 -8.36 -1.02
C LEU A 249 -13.49 -8.96 0.28
N PRO A 250 -13.46 -8.20 1.39
CA PRO A 250 -14.19 -8.56 2.60
C PRO A 250 -15.68 -8.81 2.34
N ALA A 251 -16.35 -9.47 3.29
CA ALA A 251 -17.79 -9.69 3.25
C ALA A 251 -18.58 -8.41 2.93
N GLY A 252 -19.48 -8.50 1.96
CA GLY A 252 -20.28 -7.37 1.44
C GLY A 252 -19.55 -6.49 0.41
N GLY A 253 -18.27 -6.76 0.14
CA GLY A 253 -17.49 -6.23 -0.97
C GLY A 253 -17.48 -4.71 -1.04
N VAL A 254 -17.61 -4.19 -2.26
CA VAL A 254 -17.67 -2.76 -2.55
C VAL A 254 -18.86 -2.07 -1.87
N SER A 255 -20.03 -2.72 -1.81
CA SER A 255 -21.24 -2.13 -1.21
C SER A 255 -21.05 -1.91 0.30
N ALA A 256 -20.52 -2.90 1.02
CA ALA A 256 -20.22 -2.75 2.45
C ALA A 256 -19.20 -1.63 2.70
N TYR A 257 -18.18 -1.54 1.84
CA TYR A 257 -17.22 -0.45 1.91
C TYR A 257 -17.87 0.92 1.67
N LEU A 258 -18.70 1.09 0.63
CA LEU A 258 -19.39 2.36 0.37
C LEU A 258 -20.34 2.75 1.51
N LYS A 259 -21.03 1.78 2.10
CA LYS A 259 -21.86 1.97 3.30
C LYS A 259 -21.05 2.47 4.50
N LEU A 260 -19.83 1.99 4.70
CA LEU A 260 -18.94 2.46 5.79
C LEU A 260 -18.67 3.98 5.71
N TYR A 261 -18.65 4.53 4.49
CA TYR A 261 -18.45 5.95 4.23
C TYR A 261 -19.75 6.74 4.08
N ARG A 262 -20.91 6.09 4.28
CA ARG A 262 -22.25 6.66 4.02
C ARG A 262 -22.38 7.18 2.59
N LEU A 263 -21.68 6.54 1.66
CA LEU A 263 -21.77 6.84 0.23
C LEU A 263 -22.87 5.97 -0.38
N GLU A 264 -23.74 6.59 -1.16
CA GLU A 264 -24.69 5.86 -1.99
C GLU A 264 -23.99 5.42 -3.28
N ALA A 265 -23.89 4.10 -3.46
CA ALA A 265 -23.42 3.51 -4.70
C ALA A 265 -24.51 3.68 -5.75
N ARG A 266 -24.30 4.52 -6.77
CA ARG A 266 -25.24 4.66 -7.89
C ARG A 266 -24.60 4.19 -9.18
N ASP A 267 -25.33 3.43 -10.00
CA ASP A 267 -24.87 3.07 -11.35
C ASP A 267 -24.92 4.30 -12.28
N ALA A 268 -24.45 4.15 -13.53
CA ALA A 268 -24.48 5.23 -14.51
C ALA A 268 -25.91 5.73 -14.83
N SER A 269 -26.94 4.95 -14.49
CA SER A 269 -28.36 5.33 -14.61
C SER A 269 -28.96 5.94 -13.34
N GLY A 270 -28.16 6.12 -12.29
CA GLY A 270 -28.57 6.69 -11.01
C GLY A 270 -29.25 5.70 -10.05
N ARG A 271 -29.31 4.40 -10.37
CA ARG A 271 -29.90 3.36 -9.52
C ARG A 271 -28.95 2.93 -8.41
N LEU A 272 -29.50 2.71 -7.21
CA LEU A 272 -28.73 2.23 -6.05
C LEU A 272 -28.22 0.81 -6.31
N TRP A 273 -26.94 0.56 -6.02
CA TRP A 273 -26.32 -0.77 -6.23
C TRP A 273 -26.86 -1.85 -5.28
N ASP A 274 -27.61 -1.48 -4.24
CA ASP A 274 -28.21 -2.44 -3.31
C ASP A 274 -29.24 -3.36 -3.98
N ASP A 275 -29.70 -3.04 -5.20
CA ASP A 275 -30.66 -3.84 -5.98
C ASP A 275 -30.01 -4.87 -6.92
N VAL A 276 -28.67 -4.89 -7.05
CA VAL A 276 -27.96 -5.84 -7.91
C VAL A 276 -27.37 -6.95 -7.03
N GLU A 277 -28.05 -8.10 -6.99
CA GLU A 277 -27.51 -9.30 -6.34
C GLU A 277 -26.06 -9.53 -6.79
N CYS A 278 -25.16 -9.55 -5.81
CA CYS A 278 -23.71 -9.67 -5.99
C CYS A 278 -23.29 -11.09 -6.41
N GLY A 279 -24.09 -11.74 -7.28
CA GLY A 279 -23.89 -13.07 -7.83
C GLY A 279 -23.84 -13.00 -9.35
N ARG A 280 -22.63 -12.92 -9.90
CA ARG A 280 -22.29 -12.92 -11.34
C ARG A 280 -22.62 -11.62 -12.08
N ILE A 281 -21.62 -10.75 -12.18
CA ILE A 281 -21.52 -9.82 -13.31
C ILE A 281 -21.11 -10.66 -14.54
N THR A 282 -22.06 -11.37 -15.15
CA THR A 282 -21.93 -11.88 -16.52
C THR A 282 -22.67 -10.88 -17.41
N GLY A 283 -21.93 -9.93 -17.95
CA GLY A 283 -22.47 -8.86 -18.78
C GLY A 283 -21.55 -7.66 -18.79
N TRP A 284 -20.35 -7.83 -19.35
CA TRP A 284 -19.51 -6.70 -19.71
C TRP A 284 -20.06 -6.09 -21.00
N PRO A 285 -20.17 -4.76 -21.12
CA PRO A 285 -20.40 -4.11 -22.41
C PRO A 285 -19.15 -4.30 -23.28
N ASP A 286 -19.32 -4.86 -24.48
CA ASP A 286 -18.28 -5.13 -25.49
C ASP A 286 -17.67 -3.85 -26.12
N TYR A 287 -17.26 -2.86 -25.32
CA TYR A 287 -16.67 -1.60 -25.85
C TYR A 287 -15.15 -1.63 -26.00
N LEU A 288 -14.50 -2.79 -25.91
CA LEU A 288 -13.05 -2.95 -26.11
C LEU A 288 -12.66 -4.05 -27.10
N ALA A 289 -13.57 -4.46 -28.00
CA ALA A 289 -13.13 -5.15 -29.21
C ALA A 289 -12.64 -4.07 -30.20
N PRO A 290 -11.39 -4.13 -30.71
CA PRO A 290 -11.04 -3.33 -31.87
C PRO A 290 -11.91 -3.82 -33.04
N ASP A 291 -12.55 -2.88 -33.74
CA ASP A 291 -13.29 -3.20 -34.97
C ASP A 291 -12.34 -3.90 -35.99
N PRO A 292 -12.86 -4.84 -36.79
CA PRO A 292 -12.07 -5.65 -37.73
C PRO A 292 -11.42 -4.86 -38.87
#